data_AF-A0A945I2F3-F1
#
_entry.id   AF-A0A945I2F3-F1
#
_cell.length_a   1.000
_cell.length_b   1.000
_cell.length_c   1.000
_cell.angle_alpha   90.00
_cell.angle_beta   90.00
_cell.angle_gamma   90.00
#
_symmetry.space_group_name_H-M   'P 1'
#
loop_
_entity.id
_entity.type
_entity.pdbx_description
1 polymer ?
#
loop_
_entity_poly.entity_id
_entity_poly.type
_entity_poly.pdbx_seq_one_letter_code
_entity_poly.pdbx_strand_id
1 'polypeptide(L)'
;MTFKIALSAITALLISFIIGPIVIKKLKKYQIGEEIRTNGPKSHLAKKGTPTMGGVIIIFASLLPTLFFSDLNNTMVIIVLLSTFWMGAIGFIDDYLKIIIKTKSGMVARYKLLGQIILGGIIAYIIINSNDFSGFNTKTTVPFFKNFEFDFGLFYPIMVI
;
A
#
# COMPACT_ATOMS: atom_id res chain seq x y z
N MET A 1 -10.99 22.33 -5.26
CA MET A 1 -10.02 21.22 -5.15
C MET A 1 -8.95 21.49 -4.09
N THR A 2 -8.20 22.58 -4.20
CA THR A 2 -7.00 22.89 -3.38
C THR A 2 -7.25 22.93 -1.87
N PHE A 3 -8.38 23.50 -1.42
CA PHE A 3 -8.72 23.55 0.01
C PHE A 3 -8.94 22.16 0.63
N LYS A 4 -9.66 21.27 -0.07
CA LYS A 4 -9.88 19.89 0.38
C LYS A 4 -8.56 19.09 0.46
N ILE A 5 -7.66 19.31 -0.50
CA ILE A 5 -6.33 18.67 -0.50
C ILE A 5 -5.51 19.14 0.71
N ALA A 6 -5.45 20.45 0.95
CA ALA A 6 -4.73 21.00 2.10
C ALA A 6 -5.29 20.48 3.43
N LEU A 7 -6.62 20.45 3.56
CA LEU A 7 -7.29 19.93 4.75
C LEU A 7 -6.98 18.44 4.95
N SER A 8 -7.03 17.63 3.89
CA SER A 8 -6.69 16.20 3.93
C SER A 8 -5.24 15.97 4.39
N ALA A 9 -4.29 16.76 3.89
CA ALA A 9 -2.89 16.66 4.26
C ALA A 9 -2.64 17.05 5.73
N ILE A 10 -3.28 18.12 6.20
CA ILE A 10 -3.21 18.53 7.61
C ILE A 10 -3.83 17.46 8.51
N THR A 11 -4.99 16.91 8.14
CA THR A 11 -5.61 15.82 8.89
C THR A 11 -4.72 14.56 8.90
N ALA A 12 -4.08 14.21 7.78
CA ALA A 12 -3.12 13.11 7.71
C ALA A 12 -1.96 13.29 8.71
N LEU A 13 -1.39 14.50 8.76
CA LEU A 13 -0.30 14.86 9.67
C LEU A 13 -0.74 14.73 11.14
N LEU A 14 -1.91 15.29 11.49
CA LEU A 14 -2.44 15.23 12.85
C LEU A 14 -2.72 13.78 13.28
N ILE A 15 -3.34 12.99 12.39
CA ILE A 15 -3.57 11.56 12.63
C ILE A 15 -2.24 10.83 12.86
N SER A 16 -1.21 11.09 12.04
CA SER A 16 0.10 10.49 12.22
C SER A 16 0.74 10.84 13.57
N PHE A 17 0.62 12.08 14.04
CA PHE A 17 1.16 12.50 15.34
C PHE A 17 0.40 11.90 16.53
N ILE A 18 -0.91 11.68 16.41
CA ILE A 18 -1.73 11.11 17.49
C ILE A 18 -1.59 9.57 17.52
N ILE A 19 -1.76 8.91 16.37
CA ILE A 19 -1.75 7.45 16.26
C ILE A 19 -0.33 6.89 16.30
N GLY A 20 0.65 7.61 15.74
CA GLY A 20 2.03 7.15 15.64
C GLY A 20 2.62 6.68 16.97
N PRO A 21 2.62 7.51 18.04
CA PRO A 21 3.13 7.11 19.35
C PRO A 21 2.41 5.90 19.95
N ILE A 22 1.10 5.76 19.74
CA ILE A 22 0.29 4.63 20.24
C ILE A 22 0.72 3.34 19.55
N VAL A 23 0.82 3.37 18.22
CA VAL A 23 1.26 2.23 17.41
C VAL A 23 2.70 1.85 17.74
N ILE A 24 3.61 2.82 17.84
CA ILE A 24 5.01 2.58 18.20
C ILE A 24 5.12 1.92 19.58
N LYS A 25 4.40 2.40 20.59
CA LYS A 25 4.39 1.77 21.94
C LYS A 25 3.90 0.33 21.88
N LYS A 26 2.83 0.07 21.11
CA LYS A 26 2.25 -1.27 20.95
C LYS A 26 3.20 -2.21 20.21
N LEU A 27 3.82 -1.76 19.12
CA LEU A 27 4.80 -2.54 18.35
C LEU A 27 6.06 -2.85 19.17
N LYS A 28 6.57 -1.88 19.93
CA LYS A 28 7.70 -2.08 20.85
C LYS A 28 7.39 -3.18 21.86
N LYS A 29 6.16 -3.25 22.39
CA LYS A 29 5.73 -4.34 23.29
C LYS A 29 5.82 -5.72 22.63
N TYR A 30 5.44 -5.86 21.36
CA TYR A 30 5.50 -7.14 20.63
C TYR A 30 6.92 -7.51 20.18
N GLN A 31 7.79 -6.54 19.91
CA GLN A 31 9.18 -6.78 19.48
C GLN A 31 10.17 -7.02 20.60
N ILE A 32 9.83 -6.72 21.86
CA ILE A 32 10.67 -7.05 23.02
C ILE A 32 10.96 -8.56 23.12
N GLY A 33 10.24 -9.42 22.38
CA GLY A 33 10.48 -10.87 22.28
C GLY A 33 11.43 -11.34 21.17
N GLU A 34 12.02 -10.46 20.34
CA GLU A 34 13.10 -10.86 19.42
C GLU A 34 14.41 -11.03 20.21
N GLU A 35 14.78 -12.29 20.46
CA GLU A 35 16.14 -12.62 20.88
C GLU A 35 17.12 -12.21 19.77
N ILE A 36 17.95 -11.25 20.14
CA ILE A 36 18.94 -10.60 19.29
C ILE A 36 19.95 -11.66 18.86
N ARG A 37 19.96 -12.04 17.57
CA ARG A 37 21.09 -12.79 17.01
C ARG A 37 22.33 -11.91 17.10
N THR A 38 23.26 -12.31 17.96
CA THR A 38 24.54 -11.64 18.24
C THR A 38 25.54 -11.67 17.08
N ASN A 39 25.25 -12.38 15.99
CA ASN A 39 26.17 -12.63 14.86
C ASN A 39 26.04 -11.65 13.68
N GLY A 40 25.53 -10.42 13.90
CA GLY A 40 25.34 -9.42 12.85
C GLY A 40 26.40 -8.31 12.80
N PRO A 41 26.71 -7.70 11.63
CA PRO A 41 27.65 -6.59 11.52
C PRO A 41 27.27 -5.41 12.42
N LYS A 42 28.26 -4.69 12.98
CA LYS A 42 28.05 -3.59 13.94
C LYS A 42 27.10 -2.47 13.45
N SER A 43 26.94 -2.29 12.14
CA SER A 43 25.98 -1.35 11.54
C SER A 43 24.51 -1.72 11.77
N HIS A 44 24.19 -3.01 11.94
CA HIS A 44 22.84 -3.48 12.28
C HIS A 44 22.46 -3.18 13.73
N LEU A 45 23.43 -2.90 14.61
CA LEU A 45 23.18 -2.49 15.99
C LEU A 45 22.63 -1.06 16.09
N ALA A 46 22.83 -0.20 15.08
CA ALA A 46 22.30 1.18 15.07
C ALA A 46 20.79 1.25 14.79
N LYS A 47 20.22 0.22 14.15
CA LYS A 47 18.76 0.04 13.98
C LYS A 47 18.11 -0.67 15.17
N LYS A 48 18.82 -0.83 16.29
CA LYS A 48 18.30 -1.46 17.52
C LYS A 48 17.06 -0.73 18.02
N GLY A 49 15.98 -1.47 18.24
CA GLY A 49 14.81 -1.01 18.96
C GLY A 49 13.88 -0.07 18.21
N THR A 50 14.12 0.19 16.92
CA THR A 50 13.15 0.88 16.05
C THR A 50 12.15 -0.13 15.53
N PRO A 51 10.84 0.06 15.77
CA PRO A 51 9.88 -0.95 15.37
C PRO A 51 9.70 -1.07 13.86
N THR A 52 9.94 -2.27 13.36
CA THR A 52 9.49 -2.76 12.05
C THR A 52 7.96 -2.90 12.06
N MET A 53 7.26 -2.53 10.97
CA MET A 53 5.80 -2.26 10.85
C MET A 53 5.33 -0.79 10.93
N GLY A 54 6.24 0.20 10.84
CA GLY A 54 5.86 1.62 10.77
C GLY A 54 4.92 1.97 9.59
N GLY A 55 4.90 1.15 8.53
CA GLY A 55 4.01 1.32 7.38
C GLY A 55 2.52 1.33 7.73
N VAL A 56 2.13 0.69 8.84
CA VAL A 56 0.75 0.74 9.36
C VAL A 56 0.34 2.17 9.67
N ILE A 57 1.24 2.97 10.25
CA ILE A 57 0.97 4.39 10.57
C ILE A 57 0.72 5.17 9.28
N ILE A 58 1.55 4.95 8.26
CA ILE A 58 1.43 5.63 6.97
C ILE A 58 0.10 5.28 6.31
N ILE A 59 -0.26 3.99 6.26
CA ILE A 59 -1.50 3.52 5.66
C ILE A 59 -2.72 4.12 6.37
N PHE A 60 -2.74 4.14 7.71
CA PHE A 60 -3.85 4.77 8.45
C PHE A 60 -3.89 6.29 8.26
N ALA A 61 -2.73 6.94 8.28
CA ALA A 61 -2.63 8.38 8.10
C ALA A 61 -3.00 8.83 6.68
N SER A 62 -2.83 7.98 5.66
CA SER A 62 -3.28 8.27 4.30
C SER A 62 -4.73 7.87 4.07
N LEU A 63 -5.17 6.69 4.49
CA LEU A 63 -6.51 6.17 4.18
C LEU A 63 -7.63 6.96 4.87
N LEU A 64 -7.46 7.32 6.15
CA LEU A 64 -8.52 7.99 6.91
C LEU A 64 -8.88 9.36 6.29
N PRO A 65 -7.95 10.30 6.07
CA PRO A 65 -8.27 11.56 5.40
C PRO A 65 -8.82 11.36 4.00
N THR A 66 -8.28 10.42 3.21
CA THR A 66 -8.80 10.14 1.87
C THR A 66 -10.27 9.71 1.93
N LEU A 67 -10.66 8.89 2.89
CA LEU A 67 -12.06 8.44 3.06
C LEU A 67 -13.00 9.59 3.44
N PHE A 68 -12.55 10.55 4.24
CA PHE A 68 -13.38 11.68 4.68
C PHE A 68 -13.50 12.80 3.65
N PHE A 69 -12.46 13.06 2.88
CA PHE A 69 -12.37 14.26 2.04
C PHE A 69 -12.40 14.00 0.53
N SER A 70 -12.21 12.76 0.10
CA SER A 70 -12.22 12.41 -1.33
C SER A 70 -13.62 12.05 -1.81
N ASP A 71 -13.85 12.21 -3.11
CA ASP A 71 -15.10 11.78 -3.74
C ASP A 71 -15.07 10.27 -3.99
N LEU A 72 -15.89 9.54 -3.26
CA LEU A 72 -15.98 8.07 -3.37
C LEU A 72 -16.72 7.60 -4.61
N ASN A 73 -17.34 8.51 -5.38
CA ASN A 73 -17.91 8.17 -6.68
C ASN A 73 -16.84 8.12 -7.79
N ASN A 74 -15.64 8.64 -7.52
CA ASN A 74 -14.56 8.66 -8.51
C ASN A 74 -13.86 7.29 -8.54
N THR A 75 -13.88 6.63 -9.70
CA THR A 75 -13.27 5.30 -9.86
C THR A 75 -11.77 5.28 -9.52
N MET A 76 -11.02 6.36 -9.82
CA MET A 76 -9.59 6.44 -9.49
C MET A 76 -9.35 6.48 -7.98
N VAL A 77 -10.19 7.18 -7.21
CA VAL A 77 -10.11 7.19 -5.74
C VAL A 77 -10.36 5.79 -5.19
N ILE A 78 -11.36 5.08 -5.72
CA ILE A 78 -11.67 3.70 -5.33
C ILE A 78 -10.48 2.78 -5.60
N ILE A 79 -9.88 2.85 -6.80
CA ILE A 79 -8.72 2.03 -7.17
C ILE A 79 -7.56 2.27 -6.20
N VAL A 80 -7.24 3.54 -5.90
CA VAL A 80 -6.13 3.88 -4.99
C VAL A 80 -6.41 3.41 -3.56
N LEU A 81 -7.63 3.61 -3.05
CA LEU A 81 -8.04 3.14 -1.72
C LEU A 81 -7.95 1.62 -1.61
N LEU A 82 -8.51 0.90 -2.59
CA LEU A 82 -8.48 -0.56 -2.66
C LEU A 82 -7.04 -1.07 -2.70
N SER A 83 -6.22 -0.52 -3.60
CA SER A 83 -4.82 -0.94 -3.78
C SER A 83 -3.99 -0.71 -2.53
N THR A 84 -4.13 0.47 -1.92
CA THR A 84 -3.40 0.84 -0.71
C THR A 84 -3.79 -0.06 0.46
N PHE A 85 -5.08 -0.31 0.66
CA PHE A 85 -5.56 -1.19 1.72
C PHE A 85 -5.14 -2.64 1.50
N TRP A 86 -5.29 -3.17 0.28
CA TRP A 86 -4.95 -4.55 -0.07
C TRP A 86 -3.46 -4.84 0.08
N MET A 87 -2.60 -4.01 -0.52
CA MET A 87 -1.15 -4.15 -0.40
C MET A 87 -0.68 -3.90 1.02
N GLY A 88 -1.31 -2.96 1.72
CA GLY A 88 -1.11 -2.71 3.13
C GLY A 88 -1.40 -3.94 3.99
N ALA A 89 -2.51 -4.64 3.73
CA ALA A 89 -2.88 -5.86 4.43
C ALA A 89 -1.90 -7.00 4.14
N ILE A 90 -1.51 -7.23 2.88
CA ILE A 90 -0.51 -8.24 2.52
C ILE A 90 0.83 -7.96 3.22
N GLY A 91 1.29 -6.71 3.20
CA GLY A 91 2.51 -6.30 3.89
C GLY A 91 2.43 -6.48 5.40
N PHE A 92 1.30 -6.11 6.00
CA PHE A 92 1.06 -6.30 7.43
C PHE A 92 1.08 -7.77 7.84
N ILE A 93 0.45 -8.66 7.07
CA ILE A 93 0.45 -10.10 7.34
C ILE A 93 1.87 -10.68 7.21
N ASP A 94 2.62 -10.29 6.19
CA ASP A 94 4.01 -10.72 6.01
C ASP A 94 4.91 -10.30 7.19
N ASP A 95 4.80 -9.03 7.62
CA ASP A 95 5.54 -8.54 8.77
C ASP A 95 5.07 -9.21 10.07
N TYR A 96 3.77 -9.48 10.21
CA TYR A 96 3.20 -10.17 11.37
C TYR A 96 3.74 -11.59 11.50
N LEU A 97 3.81 -12.33 10.39
CA LEU A 97 4.38 -13.68 10.33
C LEU A 97 5.86 -13.70 10.71
N LYS A 98 6.64 -12.68 10.31
CA LYS A 98 8.06 -12.59 10.64
C LYS A 98 8.30 -12.24 12.10
N ILE A 99 7.60 -11.23 12.61
CA ILE A 99 7.91 -10.61 13.90
C ILE A 99 7.20 -11.35 15.04
N ILE A 100 5.91 -11.64 14.89
CA ILE A 100 5.09 -12.20 15.98
C ILE A 100 5.13 -13.73 15.96
N ILE A 101 4.97 -14.34 14.78
CA ILE A 101 5.00 -15.81 14.62
C ILE A 101 6.44 -16.35 14.49
N LYS A 102 7.45 -15.46 14.35
CA LYS A 102 8.89 -15.80 14.28
C LYS A 102 9.26 -16.74 13.13
N THR A 103 8.55 -16.65 12.01
CA THR A 103 8.90 -17.40 10.79
C THR A 103 10.09 -16.74 10.07
N LYS A 104 11.16 -17.51 9.80
CA LYS A 104 12.40 -16.97 9.19
C LYS A 104 12.18 -16.32 7.82
N SER A 105 11.20 -16.79 7.05
CA SER A 105 10.92 -16.34 5.68
C SER A 105 9.67 -15.46 5.55
N GLY A 106 8.87 -15.29 6.60
CA GLY A 106 7.57 -14.61 6.50
C GLY A 106 6.55 -15.36 5.65
N MET A 107 5.70 -14.61 4.94
CA MET A 107 4.71 -15.15 4.01
C MET A 107 5.40 -15.84 2.84
N VAL A 108 4.90 -17.02 2.44
CA VAL A 108 5.42 -17.75 1.28
C VAL A 108 5.27 -16.88 0.02
N ALA A 109 6.36 -16.73 -0.75
CA ALA A 109 6.41 -15.85 -1.92
C ALA A 109 5.26 -16.07 -2.91
N ARG A 110 4.84 -17.33 -3.11
CA ARG A 110 3.69 -17.68 -3.97
C ARG A 110 2.38 -17.02 -3.53
N TYR A 111 2.09 -16.95 -2.23
CA TYR A 111 0.86 -16.34 -1.73
C TYR A 111 0.90 -14.82 -1.84
N LYS A 112 2.08 -14.21 -1.64
CA LYS A 112 2.27 -12.78 -1.85
C LYS A 112 2.06 -12.40 -3.32
N LEU A 113 2.66 -13.17 -4.24
CA LEU A 113 2.52 -12.95 -5.68
C LEU A 113 1.08 -13.19 -6.14
N LEU A 114 0.43 -14.27 -5.69
CA LEU A 114 -0.98 -14.52 -5.98
C LEU A 114 -1.87 -13.36 -5.51
N GLY A 115 -1.62 -12.81 -4.32
CA GLY A 115 -2.35 -11.64 -3.82
C GLY A 115 -2.17 -10.39 -4.69
N GLN A 116 -0.97 -10.17 -5.25
CA GLN A 116 -0.69 -9.06 -6.16
C GLN A 116 -1.36 -9.27 -7.52
N ILE A 117 -1.29 -10.48 -8.07
CA ILE A 117 -1.94 -10.84 -9.34
C ILE A 117 -3.47 -10.68 -9.24
N ILE A 118 -4.07 -11.13 -8.13
CA ILE A 118 -5.51 -10.99 -7.89
C ILE A 118 -5.88 -9.50 -7.82
N LEU A 119 -5.09 -8.68 -7.14
CA LEU A 119 -5.33 -7.24 -7.08
C LEU A 119 -5.24 -6.61 -8.47
N GLY A 120 -4.20 -6.92 -9.25
CA GLY A 120 -4.06 -6.43 -10.62
C GLY A 120 -5.24 -6.81 -11.50
N GLY A 121 -5.73 -8.05 -11.40
CA GLY A 121 -6.93 -8.50 -12.10
C GLY A 121 -8.20 -7.74 -11.68
N ILE A 122 -8.39 -7.47 -10.39
CA ILE A 122 -9.52 -6.68 -9.89
C ILE A 122 -9.45 -5.24 -10.42
N ILE A 123 -8.26 -4.62 -10.39
CA ILE A 123 -8.06 -3.25 -10.90
C ILE A 123 -8.34 -3.19 -12.40
N ALA A 124 -7.81 -4.14 -13.17
CA ALA A 124 -8.05 -4.21 -14.61
C ALA A 124 -9.56 -4.37 -14.90
N TYR A 125 -10.26 -5.22 -14.15
CA TYR A 125 -11.71 -5.37 -14.28
C TYR A 125 -12.46 -4.06 -14.00
N ILE A 126 -12.10 -3.33 -12.95
CA ILE A 126 -12.70 -2.04 -12.61
C ILE A 126 -12.48 -1.02 -13.72
N ILE A 127 -11.26 -0.90 -14.26
CA ILE A 127 -10.93 0.05 -15.34
C ILE A 127 -11.71 -0.27 -16.63
N ILE A 128 -11.79 -1.55 -17.00
CA ILE A 128 -12.49 -1.96 -18.21
C ILE A 128 -14.00 -1.66 -18.11
N ASN A 129 -14.61 -1.87 -16.93
CA ASN A 129 -16.06 -1.72 -16.74
C ASN A 129 -16.50 -0.33 -16.27
N SER A 130 -15.59 0.59 -16.00
CA SER A 130 -15.94 1.92 -15.52
C SER A 130 -16.20 2.87 -16.69
N ASN A 131 -17.32 3.61 -16.59
CA ASN A 131 -17.69 4.63 -17.56
C ASN A 131 -16.69 5.80 -17.58
N ASP A 132 -16.01 6.05 -16.45
CA ASP A 132 -15.00 7.10 -16.29
C ASP A 132 -13.83 6.96 -17.28
N PHE A 133 -13.54 5.74 -17.74
CA PHE A 133 -12.42 5.46 -18.64
C PHE A 133 -12.85 5.23 -20.09
N SER A 134 -14.14 5.35 -20.40
CA SER A 134 -14.70 5.08 -21.73
C SER A 134 -13.91 5.74 -22.87
N GLY A 135 -13.36 4.90 -23.76
CA GLY A 135 -12.54 5.32 -24.91
C GLY A 135 -11.02 5.23 -24.70
N PHE A 136 -10.57 5.05 -23.46
CA PHE A 136 -9.15 4.90 -23.08
C PHE A 136 -8.88 3.67 -22.19
N ASN A 137 -9.89 2.85 -21.91
CA ASN A 137 -9.85 1.76 -20.95
C ASN A 137 -8.71 0.75 -21.21
N THR A 138 -8.30 0.59 -22.47
CA THR A 138 -7.25 -0.35 -22.90
C THR A 138 -6.03 0.34 -23.51
N LYS A 139 -6.03 1.67 -23.57
CA LYS A 139 -4.98 2.45 -24.21
C LYS A 139 -3.96 2.93 -23.19
N THR A 140 -2.71 2.96 -23.59
CA THR A 140 -1.61 3.43 -22.73
C THR A 140 -0.68 4.31 -23.54
N THR A 141 -0.44 5.50 -23.04
CA THR A 141 0.47 6.44 -23.68
C THR A 141 1.91 6.01 -23.45
N VAL A 142 2.70 5.95 -24.50
CA VAL A 142 4.14 5.69 -24.37
C VAL A 142 4.82 7.00 -23.96
N PRO A 143 5.52 7.04 -22.80
CA PRO A 143 6.20 8.24 -22.37
C PRO A 143 7.26 8.65 -23.41
N PHE A 144 7.54 9.95 -23.51
CA PHE A 144 8.47 10.56 -24.47
C PHE A 144 8.00 10.63 -25.93
N PHE A 145 6.88 10.01 -26.29
CA PHE A 145 6.25 10.16 -27.62
C PHE A 145 4.94 10.93 -27.50
N LYS A 146 4.74 11.95 -28.35
CA LYS A 146 3.51 12.75 -28.37
C LYS A 146 2.40 11.97 -29.08
N ASN A 147 1.26 11.80 -28.42
CA ASN A 147 0.05 11.16 -28.96
C ASN A 147 0.26 9.71 -29.45
N PHE A 148 1.29 9.03 -28.98
CA PHE A 148 1.47 7.60 -29.27
C PHE A 148 0.77 6.79 -28.18
N GLU A 149 -0.39 6.25 -28.53
CA GLU A 149 -1.21 5.40 -27.67
C GLU A 149 -1.11 3.95 -28.17
N PHE A 150 -0.66 3.06 -27.29
CA PHE A 150 -0.70 1.63 -27.55
C PHE A 150 -1.99 1.05 -26.96
N ASP A 151 -2.82 0.42 -27.80
CA ASP A 151 -4.04 -0.25 -27.38
C ASP A 151 -3.75 -1.74 -27.15
N PHE A 152 -3.87 -2.17 -25.90
CA PHE A 152 -3.64 -3.56 -25.51
C PHE A 152 -4.89 -4.44 -25.71
N GLY A 153 -6.07 -3.85 -25.95
CA GLY A 153 -7.33 -4.57 -26.09
C GLY A 153 -7.54 -5.64 -25.00
N LEU A 154 -7.76 -6.89 -25.42
CA LEU A 154 -7.97 -8.05 -24.53
C LEU A 154 -6.77 -8.33 -23.60
N PHE A 155 -5.56 -7.91 -23.98
CA PHE A 155 -4.34 -8.15 -23.20
C PHE A 155 -4.09 -7.09 -22.12
N TYR A 156 -4.96 -6.08 -22.01
CA TYR A 156 -4.81 -5.03 -21.00
C TYR A 156 -4.64 -5.53 -19.56
N PRO A 157 -5.38 -6.56 -19.08
CA PRO A 157 -5.19 -7.09 -17.73
C PRO A 157 -3.78 -7.66 -17.47
N ILE A 158 -3.09 -8.16 -18.49
CA ILE A 158 -1.72 -8.69 -18.36
C ILE A 158 -0.73 -7.55 -18.15
N MET A 159 -0.99 -6.37 -18.70
CA MET A 159 -0.15 -5.21 -18.49
C MET A 159 -0.30 -4.62 -17.08
N VAL A 160 -1.49 -4.73 -16.48
CA VAL A 160 -1.81 -4.22 -15.13
C VAL A 160 -1.22 -5.10 -14.01
N ILE A 161 -1.13 -6.41 -14.24
CA ILE A 161 -0.61 -7.43 -13.30
C ILE A 161 0.92 -7.45 -13.29
#